data_AF-A0A956HRE9-F1
#
_entry.id   AF-A0A956HRE9-F1
#
_cell.length_a   1.000
_cell.length_b   1.000
_cell.length_c   1.000
_cell.angle_alpha   90.00
_cell.angle_beta   90.00
_cell.angle_gamma   90.00
#
_symmetry.space_group_name_H-M   'P 1'
#
loop_
_entity.id
_entity.type
_entity.pdbx_description
1 polymer ?
#
loop_
_entity_poly.entity_id
_entity_poly.type
_entity_poly.pdbx_seq_one_letter_code
_entity_poly.pdbx_strand_id
1 'polypeptide(L)' 'WCGVAEAKLDPRKLIERAGLEELAAAKAGAVHVLDEQFAGRPGPRMLEAARRMAAAIRQLRSAAEA' A
#
# COMPACT_ATOMS: atom_id res chain seq x y z
N TRP A 1 13.94 -15.48 -7.27
CA TRP A 1 12.89 -14.46 -7.50
C TRP A 1 13.48 -13.11 -7.18
N CYS A 2 13.41 -12.19 -8.13
CA CYS A 2 14.01 -10.86 -8.10
C CYS A 2 12.93 -9.82 -7.78
N GLY A 3 12.49 -9.81 -6.52
CA GLY A 3 11.51 -8.83 -6.06
C GLY A 3 12.06 -7.39 -6.07
N VAL A 4 11.16 -6.41 -5.98
CA VAL A 4 11.53 -4.99 -5.93
C VAL A 4 11.67 -4.54 -4.49
N ALA A 5 12.83 -3.98 -4.12
CA ALA A 5 13.04 -3.43 -2.78
C ALA A 5 12.01 -2.32 -2.46
N GLU A 6 11.52 -2.26 -1.22
CA GLU A 6 10.50 -1.29 -0.79
C GLU A 6 10.88 0.16 -1.15
N ALA A 7 12.15 0.52 -1.00
CA ALA A 7 12.69 1.85 -1.34
C ALA A 7 12.59 2.23 -2.83
N LYS A 8 12.29 1.27 -3.72
CA LYS A 8 12.07 1.50 -5.16
C LYS A 8 10.59 1.58 -5.53
N LEU A 9 9.67 1.35 -4.59
CA LEU A 9 8.24 1.50 -4.80
C LEU A 9 7.85 2.97 -4.70
N ASP A 10 7.32 3.53 -5.80
CA ASP A 10 6.85 4.91 -5.86
C ASP A 10 5.33 4.93 -6.12
N PRO A 11 4.50 5.23 -5.10
CA PRO A 11 3.05 5.32 -5.25
C PRO A 11 2.58 6.28 -6.36
N ARG A 12 3.35 7.35 -6.64
CA ARG A 12 2.97 8.35 -7.65
C ARG A 12 2.91 7.73 -9.05
N LYS A 13 3.86 6.85 -9.37
CA LYS A 13 3.87 6.12 -10.64
C LYS A 13 2.68 5.17 -10.82
N LEU A 14 1.99 4.80 -9.74
CA LEU A 14 0.75 4.04 -9.82
C LEU A 14 -0.43 4.99 -10.01
N ILE A 15 -0.47 6.08 -9.25
CA ILE A 15 -1.52 7.11 -9.30
C ILE A 15 -1.61 7.76 -10.68
N GLU A 16 -0.47 8.07 -11.31
CA GLU A 16 -0.40 8.77 -12.61
C GLU A 16 -0.78 7.87 -13.82
N ARG A 17 -1.11 6.59 -13.60
CA ARG A 17 -1.49 5.69 -14.71
C ARG A 17 -2.92 5.94 -15.12
N ALA A 18 -3.12 6.26 -16.41
CA ALA A 18 -4.43 6.53 -17.00
C ALA A 18 -5.57 5.65 -16.46
N GLY A 19 -6.59 6.29 -15.92
CA GLY A 19 -7.76 5.69 -15.26
C GLY A 19 -7.59 5.41 -13.77
N LEU A 20 -6.36 5.28 -13.24
CA LEU A 20 -6.12 5.09 -11.81
C LEU A 20 -6.10 6.40 -11.03
N GLU A 21 -5.75 7.51 -11.68
CA GLU A 21 -5.77 8.87 -11.11
C GLU A 21 -7.17 9.26 -10.60
N GLU A 22 -8.22 8.71 -11.21
CA GLU A 22 -9.60 9.04 -10.89
C GLU A 22 -10.13 8.32 -9.65
N LEU A 23 -9.44 7.28 -9.19
CA LEU A 23 -9.84 6.51 -8.01
C LEU A 23 -9.83 7.40 -6.76
N ALA A 24 -10.82 7.21 -5.89
CA ALA A 24 -10.89 7.94 -4.61
C ALA A 24 -9.59 7.78 -3.79
N ALA A 25 -9.00 6.59 -3.80
CA ALA A 25 -7.74 6.33 -3.12
C ALA A 25 -6.56 7.11 -3.73
N ALA A 26 -6.53 7.29 -5.05
CA ALA A 26 -5.50 8.08 -5.73
C ALA A 26 -5.66 9.57 -5.43
N LYS A 27 -6.89 10.10 -5.54
CA LYS A 27 -7.23 11.50 -5.21
C LYS A 27 -6.95 11.86 -3.76
N ALA A 28 -7.17 10.91 -2.84
CA ALA A 28 -6.89 11.09 -1.42
C ALA A 28 -5.44 10.81 -1.02
N GLY A 29 -4.56 10.41 -1.96
CA GLY A 29 -3.20 9.97 -1.65
C GLY A 29 -3.11 8.71 -0.78
N ALA A 30 -4.20 7.94 -0.68
CA ALA A 30 -4.31 6.72 0.13
C ALA A 30 -3.75 5.48 -0.60
N VAL A 31 -2.52 5.60 -1.10
CA VAL A 31 -1.79 4.51 -1.76
C VAL A 31 -0.56 4.17 -0.92
N HIS A 32 -0.55 2.95 -0.36
CA HIS A 32 0.46 2.52 0.60
C HIS A 32 1.37 1.45 -0.01
N VAL A 33 2.67 1.57 0.23
CA VAL A 33 3.66 0.57 -0.18
C VAL A 33 3.58 -0.67 0.72
N LEU A 34 3.73 -1.84 0.12
CA LEU A 34 3.83 -3.10 0.83
C LEU A 34 4.95 -3.92 0.19
N ASP A 35 6.03 -4.15 0.95
CA ASP A 35 7.15 -4.95 0.48
C ASP A 35 6.69 -6.37 0.16
N GLU A 36 7.12 -6.83 -1.01
CA GLU A 36 6.87 -8.15 -1.57
C GLU A 36 7.32 -9.28 -0.64
N GLN A 37 8.30 -9.07 0.23
CA GLN A 37 8.71 -10.07 1.21
C GLN A 37 7.55 -10.50 2.13
N PHE A 38 6.56 -9.62 2.36
CA PHE A 38 5.43 -9.89 3.25
C PHE A 38 4.25 -10.56 2.56
N ALA A 39 3.94 -10.18 1.31
CA ALA A 39 2.73 -10.62 0.61
C ALA A 39 2.98 -11.37 -0.71
N GLY A 40 4.21 -11.40 -1.22
CA GLY A 40 4.54 -12.03 -2.49
C GLY A 40 4.60 -13.56 -2.44
N ARG A 41 4.83 -14.17 -1.28
CA ARG A 41 4.74 -15.63 -1.10
C ARG A 41 3.81 -15.99 0.05
N PRO A 42 2.96 -17.02 -0.11
CA PRO A 42 2.26 -17.61 1.02
C PRO A 42 3.23 -18.04 2.11
N GLY A 43 2.97 -17.62 3.35
CA GLY A 43 3.84 -17.94 4.48
C GLY A 43 3.56 -17.08 5.72
N PRO A 44 4.31 -17.31 6.82
CA PRO A 44 4.06 -16.65 8.11
C PRO A 44 4.17 -15.12 8.05
N ARG A 45 4.93 -14.57 7.09
CA ARG A 45 5.06 -13.13 6.87
C ARG A 45 3.79 -12.46 6.32
N MET A 46 2.80 -13.23 5.85
CA MET A 46 1.49 -12.68 5.47
C MET A 46 0.74 -12.08 6.66
N LEU A 47 0.97 -12.59 7.88
CA LEU A 47 0.41 -11.98 9.08
C LEU A 47 0.98 -10.58 9.30
N GLU A 48 2.25 -10.37 8.94
CA GLU A 48 2.87 -9.05 8.98
C GLU A 48 2.29 -8.12 7.91
N ALA A 49 2.03 -8.63 6.70
CA ALA A 49 1.30 -7.89 5.67
C ALA A 49 -0.07 -7.42 6.20
N ALA A 50 -0.84 -8.31 6.81
CA ALA A 50 -2.15 -7.99 7.39
C ALA A 50 -2.06 -6.94 8.50
N ARG A 51 -1.05 -7.00 9.38
CA ARG A 51 -0.83 -5.99 10.43
C ARG A 51 -0.52 -4.61 9.83
N ARG A 52 0.33 -4.55 8.80
CA ARG A 52 0.68 -3.30 8.09
C ARG A 52 -0.53 -2.69 7.42
N MET A 53 -1.33 -3.49 6.71
CA MET A 53 -2.58 -3.03 6.11
C MET A 53 -3.56 -2.50 7.17
N ALA A 54 -3.73 -3.22 8.28
CA ALA A 54 -4.61 -2.81 9.36
C ALA A 54 -4.15 -1.50 10.03
N ALA A 55 -2.83 -1.30 10.18
CA ALA A 55 -2.28 -0.05 10.70
C ALA A 55 -2.59 1.15 9.78
N ALA A 56 -2.37 1.01 8.46
CA ALA A 56 -2.69 2.06 7.49
C ALA A 56 -4.19 2.41 7.48
N ILE A 57 -5.06 1.39 7.51
CA ILE A 57 -6.52 1.61 7.58
C ILE A 57 -6.92 2.36 8.85
N ARG A 58 -6.36 1.98 10.01
CA ARG A 58 -6.65 2.68 11.28
C ARG A 58 -6.20 4.14 11.24
N GLN A 59 -5.01 4.42 10.72
CA GLN A 59 -4.51 5.79 10.59
C GLN A 59 -5.42 6.66 9.71
N LEU A 60 -5.87 6.14 8.57
CA LEU A 60 -6.80 6.85 7.68
C LEU A 60 -8.15 7.12 8.36
N ARG A 61 -8.67 6.16 9.12
CA ARG A 61 -9.93 6.36 9.86
C ARG A 61 -9.80 7.44 10.93
N SER A 62 -8.73 7.41 11.72
CA SER A 62 -8.49 8.43 12.74
C SER A 62 -8.30 9.82 12.13
N ALA A 63 -7.67 9.93 10.96
CA ALA A 63 -7.52 11.19 10.25
C ALA A 63 -8.84 11.74 9.68
N ALA A 64 -9.81 10.88 9.38
CA ALA A 64 -11.13 11.28 8.90
C ALA A 64 -12.09 11.68 10.05
N GLU A 65 -11.81 11.24 11.28
CA GLU A 65 -12.59 11.52 12.48
C GLU A 65 -12.11 12.78 13.24
N ALA A 66 -10.92 13.29 12.91
CA ALA A 66 -10.30 14.49 13.49
C ALA A 66 -10.63 15.75 12.70
#